data_AF-A0A1G2ZVS9-F1
#
_entry.id   AF-A0A1G2ZVS9-F1
#
_cell.length_a   1.000
_cell.length_b   1.000
_cell.length_c   1.000
_cell.angle_alpha   90.00
_cell.angle_beta   90.00
_cell.angle_gamma   90.00
#
_symmetry.space_group_name_H-M   'P 1'
#
loop_
_entity.id
_entity.type
_entity.pdbx_description
1 polymer ?
#
loop_
_entity_poly.entity_id
_entity_poly.type
_entity_poly.pdbx_seq_one_letter_code
_entity_poly.pdbx_strand_id
1 'polypeptide(L)' 'MRSRITVTVDDALIAGLNRLSTSRRMSRSRIVENALRSFQRELMAQELAEGYREMAEENQKMAEAYLAAGYEAIR' A
#
# COMPACT_ATOMS: atom_id res chain seq x y z
N MET A 1 -11.51 9.44 17.03
CA MET A 1 -12.76 9.97 16.45
C MET A 1 -13.32 8.94 15.45
N ARG A 2 -14.64 8.83 15.30
CA ARG A 2 -15.28 7.99 14.26
C ARG A 2 -16.15 8.87 13.38
N SER A 3 -16.06 8.67 12.07
CA SER A 3 -16.85 9.40 11.07
C SER A 3 -17.75 8.43 10.30
N ARG A 4 -18.95 8.88 9.91
CA ARG A 4 -19.88 8.10 9.08
C ARG A 4 -19.67 8.45 7.62
N ILE A 5 -19.65 7.43 6.77
CA ILE A 5 -19.64 7.58 5.31
C ILE A 5 -20.82 6.81 4.72
N THR A 6 -21.34 7.29 3.58
CA THR A 6 -22.35 6.62 2.77
C THR A 6 -21.77 6.42 1.39
N VAL A 7 -21.85 5.21 0.85
CA VAL A 7 -21.28 4.86 -0.45
C VAL A 7 -22.28 4.03 -1.25
N THR A 8 -22.26 4.20 -2.56
CA THR A 8 -22.97 3.33 -3.51
C THR A 8 -21.99 2.31 -4.04
N VAL A 9 -22.35 1.03 -4.02
CA VAL A 9 -21.51 -0.08 -4.48
C VAL A 9 -22.38 -1.11 -5.18
N ASP A 10 -21.78 -1.97 -6.01
CA ASP A 10 -22.50 -3.03 -6.71
C ASP A 10 -23.19 -4.03 -5.76
N ASP A 11 -24.37 -4.49 -6.17
CA ASP A 11 -25.16 -5.46 -5.39
C ASP A 11 -24.41 -6.77 -5.13
N ALA A 12 -23.55 -7.18 -6.07
CA ALA A 12 -22.70 -8.36 -5.91
C ALA A 12 -21.75 -8.23 -4.71
N LEU A 13 -21.22 -7.03 -4.45
CA LEU A 13 -20.36 -6.75 -3.30
C LEU A 13 -21.15 -6.78 -2.00
N ILE A 14 -22.38 -6.25 -2.00
CA ILE A 14 -23.28 -6.33 -0.83
C ILE A 14 -23.62 -7.79 -0.51
N ALA A 15 -23.92 -8.60 -1.52
CA ALA A 15 -24.18 -10.02 -1.33
C ALA A 15 -22.96 -10.77 -0.77
N GLY A 16 -21.75 -10.47 -1.28
CA GLY A 16 -20.50 -10.98 -0.72
C GLY A 16 -20.29 -10.58 0.74
N LEU A 17 -20.50 -9.30 1.06
CA LEU A 17 -20.35 -8.75 2.40
C LEU A 17 -21.33 -9.37 3.40
N ASN A 18 -22.57 -9.62 2.99
CA ASN A 18 -23.58 -10.29 3.82
C ASN A 18 -23.17 -11.73 4.15
N ARG A 19 -22.65 -12.48 3.17
CA ARG A 19 -22.14 -13.86 3.39
C ARG A 19 -20.96 -13.88 4.38
N LEU A 20 -20.04 -12.93 4.24
CA LEU A 20 -18.92 -12.77 5.17
C LEU A 20 -19.37 -12.37 6.58
N SER A 21 -20.36 -11.49 6.68
CA SER A 21 -20.96 -11.07 7.95
C SER A 21 -21.50 -12.27 8.73
N THR A 22 -22.27 -13.13 8.06
CA THR A 22 -22.85 -14.34 8.66
C THR A 22 -21.78 -15.37 9.03
N SER A 23 -20.90 -15.72 8.09
CA SER A 23 -19.88 -16.76 8.32
C SER A 23 -18.89 -16.40 9.43
N ARG A 24 -18.51 -15.12 9.54
CA ARG A 24 -17.55 -14.65 10.55
C ARG A 24 -18.20 -14.13 11.83
N ARG A 25 -19.53 -14.07 11.89
CA ARG A 25 -20.30 -13.45 13.00
C ARG A 25 -19.83 -12.02 13.31
N MET A 26 -19.60 -11.23 12.26
CA MET A 26 -19.11 -9.86 12.36
C MET A 26 -20.06 -8.90 11.66
N SER A 27 -20.18 -7.66 12.13
CA SER A 27 -20.98 -6.66 11.43
C SER A 27 -20.32 -6.27 10.11
N ARG A 28 -21.15 -5.89 9.13
CA ARG A 28 -20.71 -5.34 7.84
C ARG A 28 -19.74 -4.17 8.03
N SER A 29 -20.05 -3.25 8.94
CA SER A 29 -19.20 -2.10 9.27
C SER A 29 -17.82 -2.52 9.77
N ARG A 30 -17.73 -3.56 10.61
CA ARG A 30 -16.47 -4.08 11.13
C ARG A 30 -15.64 -4.76 10.04
N ILE A 31 -16.29 -5.48 9.14
CA ILE A 31 -15.61 -6.10 7.99
C ILE A 31 -15.05 -5.02 7.06
N VAL A 32 -15.85 -3.99 6.74
CA VAL A 32 -15.41 -2.86 5.91
C VAL A 32 -14.27 -2.09 6.58
N GLU A 33 -14.35 -1.84 7.89
CA GLU A 33 -13.26 -1.19 8.63
C GLU A 33 -11.95 -2.00 8.52
N ASN A 34 -12.02 -3.33 8.69
CA ASN A 34 -10.85 -4.19 8.59
C ASN A 34 -10.28 -4.23 7.15
N ALA A 35 -11.15 -4.24 6.15
CA ALA A 35 -10.75 -4.19 4.75
C ALA A 35 -10.03 -2.85 4.44
N LEU A 36 -10.59 -1.72 4.87
CA LEU A 36 -9.96 -0.41 4.70
C LEU A 36 -8.59 -0.31 5.38
N ARG A 37 -8.45 -0.87 6.58
CA ARG A 37 -7.14 -0.93 7.28
C ARG A 37 -6.14 -1.80 6.54
N SER A 38 -6.58 -2.91 5.96
CA SER A 38 -5.70 -3.82 5.22
C SER A 38 -5.27 -3.18 3.91
N PHE A 39 -6.22 -2.60 3.18
CA PHE A 39 -5.97 -1.84 1.96
C PHE A 39 -5.00 -0.67 2.18
N GLN A 40 -5.16 0.09 3.28
CA GLN A 40 -4.22 1.17 3.62
C GLN A 40 -2.80 0.66 3.83
N ARG A 41 -2.64 -0.50 4.50
CA ARG A 41 -1.30 -1.11 4.71
C ARG A 41 -0.70 -1.57 3.39
N GLU A 42 -1.50 -2.16 2.51
CA GLU A 42 -1.06 -2.58 1.17
C GLU A 42 -0.65 -1.39 0.32
N LEU A 43 -1.43 -0.30 0.34
CA LEU A 43 -1.10 0.93 -0.37
C LEU A 43 0.23 1.51 0.13
N MET A 44 0.43 1.60 1.45
CA MET A 44 1.71 2.05 2.02
C MET A 44 2.88 1.14 1.60
N ALA A 45 2.68 -0.18 1.57
CA ALA A 45 3.70 -1.12 1.13
C ALA A 45 4.04 -0.94 -0.37
N GLN A 46 3.03 -0.65 -1.20
CA GLN A 46 3.21 -0.34 -2.63
C GLN A 46 3.94 0.99 -2.83
N GLU A 47 3.55 2.05 -2.12
CA GLU A 47 4.21 3.36 -2.17
C GLU A 47 5.68 3.26 -1.73
N LEU A 48 5.98 2.46 -0.69
CA LEU A 48 7.36 2.18 -0.29
C LEU A 48 8.11 1.44 -1.40
N ALA A 49 7.52 0.40 -1.97
CA ALA A 49 8.15 -0.37 -3.06
C ALA A 49 8.39 0.50 -4.31
N GLU A 50 7.50 1.45 -4.58
CA GLU A 50 7.61 2.40 -5.69
C GLU A 50 8.70 3.45 -5.40
N GLY A 51 8.72 4.05 -4.21
CA GLY A 51 9.79 4.94 -3.79
C GLY A 51 11.17 4.27 -3.77
N TYR A 52 11.25 2.99 -3.36
CA TYR A 52 12.48 2.20 -3.48
C TYR A 52 12.90 1.95 -4.94
N ARG A 53 11.92 1.79 -5.84
CA ARG A 53 12.19 1.58 -7.27
C ARG A 53 12.68 2.88 -7.92
N GLU A 54 12.06 4.01 -7.62
CA GLU A 54 12.49 5.33 -8.10
C GLU A 54 13.89 5.70 -7.55
N MET A 55 14.18 5.38 -6.29
CA MET A 55 15.50 5.57 -5.69
C MET A 55 16.57 4.61 -6.21
N ALA A 56 16.21 3.46 -6.76
CA ALA A 56 17.19 2.50 -7.28
C ALA A 56 17.91 3.04 -8.53
N GLU A 57 17.20 3.79 -9.38
CA GLU A 57 17.79 4.39 -10.59
C GLU A 57 18.72 5.57 -10.26
N GLU A 58 18.37 6.39 -9.26
CA GLU A 58 19.25 7.45 -8.76
C GLU A 58 20.46 6.88 -8.01
N ASN A 59 20.29 5.83 -7.20
CA ASN A 59 21.39 5.18 -6.50
C ASN A 59 22.38 4.50 -7.44
N GLN A 60 21.94 3.89 -8.54
CA GLN A 60 22.86 3.32 -9.53
C GLN A 60 23.70 4.40 -10.21
N LYS A 61 23.07 5.51 -10.65
CA LYS A 61 23.80 6.64 -11.26
C LYS A 61 24.76 7.33 -10.29
N MET A 62 24.35 7.48 -9.03
CA MET A 62 25.22 8.02 -7.97
C MET A 62 26.39 7.07 -7.68
N ALA A 63 26.16 5.76 -7.56
CA ALA A 63 27.21 4.78 -7.31
C ALA A 63 28.26 4.74 -8.44
N GLU A 64 27.83 4.83 -9.70
CA GLU A 64 28.74 4.92 -10.86
C GLU A 64 29.54 6.25 -10.86
N ALA A 65 28.92 7.37 -10.49
CA ALA A 65 29.59 8.67 -10.38
C ALA A 65 30.62 8.71 -9.23
N TYR A 66 30.32 8.10 -8.08
CA TYR A 66 31.24 8.03 -6.94
C TYR A 66 32.41 7.07 -7.17
N LEU A 67 32.21 5.99 -7.95
CA LEU A 67 33.30 5.09 -8.37
C LEU A 67 34.35 5.81 -9.24
N ALA A 68 33.93 6.72 -10.12
CA ALA A 68 34.83 7.54 -10.92
C ALA A 68 35.64 8.53 -10.07
N ALA A 69 35.00 9.19 -9.10
CA ALA A 69 35.67 10.13 -8.19
C ALA A 69 36.65 9.43 -7.22
N GLY A 70 36.35 8.21 -6.79
CA GLY A 70 37.23 7.43 -5.91
C GLY A 70 38.54 6.99 -6.59
N TYR A 71 38.55 6.83 -7.91
CA TYR A 71 39.74 6.44 -8.67
C TYR A 71 40.72 7.60 -8.85
N GLU A 72 40.23 8.85 -8.90
CA GLU A 72 41.08 10.05 -8.98
C GLU A 72 41.75 10.38 -7.64
N ALA A 73 41.12 10.03 -6.51
CA ALA A 73 41.66 10.28 -5.17
C ALA A 73 42.76 9.28 -4.74
N ILE A 74 42.95 8.18 -5.47
CA ILE A 74 43.94 7.13 -5.19
C ILE A 74 45.20 7.29 -6.09
N ARG A 75 45.22 8.25 -7.01
CA ARG A 75 46.38 8.52 -7.88
C ARG A 75 47.36 9.54 -7.29
#